data_AF-R1DMH4-F1
#
_entry.id   AF-R1DMH4-F1
#
_cell.length_a   1.000
_cell.length_b   1.000
_cell.length_c   1.000
_cell.angle_alpha   90.00
_cell.angle_beta   90.00
_cell.angle_gamma   90.00
#
_symmetry.space_group_name_H-M   'P 1'
#
loop_
_entity.id
_entity.type
_entity.pdbx_description
1 polymer ?
#
loop_
_entity_poly.entity_id
_entity_poly.type
_entity_poly.pdbx_seq_one_letter_code
_entity_poly.pdbx_strand_id
1 'polypeptide(L)'
;MGCHAQEYDDLAGLAGAISSGLEETRAEATIPANAEAEPATGLASATDLGVDETKLTKWRKLGGGDLEPVLASGAFALLDAQWIIDFAECRVCGVPLARCWRGAGGVLIHRQALPKEAFLSLPDLVEATGEYDLPVAALSYPWLTKDHPDPRGANLARVARALKALLTSPYITRLGVFWDFGSLHQHPDPANGVMRTEEQNALFKQGLGCLGTLYSHPKTWVLRLTSFPDGHKAEDQAEGTNVAKYFDRGWCATESAWASLTKVSLLSLDLGKMRDGVEYDLQSSLMRDCTQDGGRRPPLLPSAFAAELETKSFTNGKDDKPLVKRLYEAAFDEQFGKATVLIYNLGWGDAEAAQLADVLASGAAPRLEELWLQQNQIGDEGCKALAAALGKEGAAPRLEKLYLEFNKIGDEGCMALAAALKEGAAPRLEKLSLFSNQIGEAGCKSLGVGSTDKKQPELVAACEERGIELRFD
;
A
#
# COMPACT_ATOMS: atom_id res chain seq x y z
N MET A 1 7.30 -6.76 68.05
CA MET A 1 6.10 -6.05 67.57
C MET A 1 6.57 -5.27 66.35
N GLY A 2 6.38 -5.70 65.09
CA GLY A 2 5.16 -6.23 64.44
C GLY A 2 4.16 -5.07 64.29
N CYS A 3 3.64 -4.62 63.14
CA CYS A 3 3.40 -5.13 61.78
C CYS A 3 3.37 -3.90 60.83
N HIS A 4 3.99 -3.93 59.65
CA HIS A 4 3.48 -4.33 58.31
C HIS A 4 2.55 -3.35 57.59
N ALA A 5 3.12 -2.82 56.50
CA ALA A 5 2.59 -2.21 55.28
C ALA A 5 1.17 -2.63 54.84
N GLN A 6 0.35 -1.63 54.48
CA GLN A 6 -0.69 -1.69 53.44
C GLN A 6 -1.26 -0.27 53.27
N GLU A 7 -1.00 0.37 52.12
CA GLU A 7 -1.80 1.44 51.49
C GLU A 7 -1.00 2.03 50.30
N TYR A 8 -0.73 1.17 49.31
CA TYR A 8 -0.30 1.54 47.96
C TYR A 8 -0.76 0.40 47.04
N ASP A 9 -2.06 0.31 46.81
CA ASP A 9 -2.68 -0.61 45.84
C ASP A 9 -4.09 -0.09 45.55
N ASP A 10 -4.22 0.88 44.64
CA ASP A 10 -5.53 1.27 44.06
C ASP A 10 -5.42 2.02 42.71
N LEU A 11 -4.34 1.79 41.94
CA LEU A 11 -4.14 2.40 40.60
C LEU A 11 -3.74 1.38 39.51
N ALA A 12 -4.22 0.14 39.60
CA ALA A 12 -3.96 -0.92 38.61
C ALA A 12 -5.17 -1.33 37.75
N GLY A 13 -6.29 -0.60 37.82
CA GLY A 13 -7.59 -1.02 37.24
C GLY A 13 -7.90 -0.62 35.79
N LEU A 14 -7.04 0.12 35.08
CA LEU A 14 -7.36 0.70 33.75
C LEU A 14 -6.40 0.28 32.61
N ALA A 15 -5.57 -0.74 32.84
CA ALA A 15 -4.58 -1.24 31.89
C ALA A 15 -4.96 -2.59 31.22
N GLY A 16 -6.12 -3.17 31.52
CA GLY A 16 -6.46 -4.56 31.19
C GLY A 16 -7.01 -4.83 29.78
N ALA A 17 -7.37 -3.81 28.99
CA ALA A 17 -8.29 -3.99 27.88
C ALA A 17 -7.66 -4.12 26.48
N ILE A 18 -6.35 -4.31 26.43
CA ILE A 18 -5.65 -5.00 25.33
C ILE A 18 -5.00 -6.30 25.87
N SER A 19 -5.00 -6.51 27.19
CA SER A 19 -4.22 -7.55 27.88
C SER A 19 -4.90 -8.92 27.93
N SER A 20 -6.22 -9.01 28.11
CA SER A 20 -6.87 -10.30 28.43
C SER A 20 -6.96 -11.33 27.28
N GLY A 21 -6.39 -11.03 26.10
CA GLY A 21 -6.35 -11.95 24.96
C GLY A 21 -5.03 -12.71 24.79
N LEU A 22 -4.03 -12.52 25.66
CA LEU A 22 -2.71 -13.16 25.52
C LEU A 22 -2.18 -13.82 26.81
N GLU A 23 -2.92 -13.81 27.92
CA GLU A 23 -2.46 -14.45 29.17
C GLU A 23 -2.50 -15.99 29.17
N GLU A 24 -3.03 -16.64 28.11
CA GLU A 24 -2.97 -18.11 27.96
C GLU A 24 -1.85 -18.61 27.02
N THR A 25 -0.83 -17.80 26.72
CA THR A 25 0.33 -18.27 25.93
C THR A 25 1.41 -18.91 26.79
N ARG A 26 1.07 -20.02 27.47
CA ARG A 26 2.05 -21.04 27.86
C ARG A 26 1.67 -22.40 27.30
N ALA A 27 1.38 -22.42 26.01
CA ALA A 27 1.58 -23.57 25.15
C ALA A 27 2.13 -23.02 23.84
N GLU A 28 3.17 -23.66 23.32
CA GLU A 28 3.72 -23.43 21.99
C GLU A 28 2.60 -23.59 20.95
N ALA A 29 1.89 -22.50 20.65
CA ALA A 29 0.93 -22.46 19.57
C ALA A 29 1.69 -22.03 18.31
N THR A 30 2.30 -23.01 17.67
CA THR A 30 2.72 -22.96 16.28
C THR A 30 1.58 -22.38 15.46
N ILE A 31 1.71 -21.14 15.00
CA ILE A 31 0.90 -20.66 13.87
C ILE A 31 1.37 -21.54 12.71
N PRO A 32 0.50 -22.40 12.13
CA PRO A 32 0.96 -23.34 11.11
C PRO A 32 1.61 -22.53 9.99
N ALA A 33 2.86 -22.87 9.67
CA ALA A 33 3.65 -22.29 8.58
C ALA A 33 3.08 -22.61 7.18
N ASN A 34 1.85 -23.10 7.13
CA ASN A 34 1.00 -23.26 5.99
C ASN A 34 -0.42 -23.33 6.57
N ALA A 35 -1.06 -22.18 6.76
CA ALA A 35 -2.46 -22.13 6.36
C ALA A 35 -2.43 -22.06 4.83
N GLU A 36 -2.09 -23.19 4.20
CA GLU A 36 -2.69 -23.48 2.90
C GLU A 36 -4.17 -23.37 3.21
N ALA A 37 -4.77 -22.24 2.81
CA ALA A 37 -6.20 -22.22 2.63
C ALA A 37 -6.46 -23.40 1.71
N GLU A 38 -7.10 -24.46 2.23
CA GLU A 38 -7.78 -25.39 1.35
C GLU A 38 -8.53 -24.50 0.34
N PRO A 39 -8.33 -24.70 -0.98
CA PRO A 39 -8.89 -23.80 -1.97
C PRO A 39 -10.38 -23.71 -1.67
N ALA A 40 -10.83 -22.51 -1.28
CA ALA A 40 -12.20 -22.28 -0.88
C ALA A 40 -13.09 -22.87 -1.98
N THR A 41 -13.84 -23.89 -1.60
CA THR A 41 -14.81 -24.57 -2.46
C THR A 41 -15.77 -23.52 -3.00
N GLY A 42 -15.62 -23.20 -4.29
CA GLY A 42 -16.53 -22.39 -5.11
C GLY A 42 -16.74 -20.95 -4.64
N LEU A 43 -15.99 -19.99 -5.20
CA LEU A 43 -16.41 -18.58 -5.15
C LEU A 43 -17.85 -18.46 -5.70
N ALA A 44 -18.68 -17.63 -5.08
CA ALA A 44 -20.09 -17.48 -5.42
C ALA A 44 -20.29 -17.12 -6.91
N SER A 45 -21.31 -17.68 -7.57
CA SER A 45 -21.64 -17.32 -8.95
C SER A 45 -22.30 -15.94 -9.04
N ALA A 46 -22.42 -15.37 -10.24
CA ALA A 46 -23.12 -14.10 -10.42
C ALA A 46 -24.60 -14.20 -10.00
N THR A 47 -25.21 -15.36 -10.23
CA THR A 47 -26.58 -15.67 -9.77
C THR A 47 -26.68 -15.67 -8.24
N ASP A 48 -25.70 -16.25 -7.54
CA ASP A 48 -25.69 -16.29 -6.06
C ASP A 48 -25.54 -14.89 -5.46
N LEU A 49 -24.79 -14.02 -6.13
CA LEU A 49 -24.55 -12.64 -5.71
C LEU A 49 -25.63 -11.66 -6.21
N GLY A 50 -26.47 -12.05 -7.16
CA GLY A 50 -27.46 -11.18 -7.79
C GLY A 50 -26.85 -10.04 -8.63
N VAL A 51 -25.70 -10.30 -9.28
CA VAL A 51 -24.92 -9.32 -10.06
C VAL A 51 -24.83 -9.71 -11.53
N ASP A 52 -24.41 -8.77 -12.37
CA ASP A 52 -24.09 -9.05 -13.76
C ASP A 52 -22.82 -9.93 -13.90
N GLU A 53 -22.90 -10.97 -14.73
CA GLU A 53 -21.80 -11.93 -14.95
C GLU A 53 -20.55 -11.26 -15.57
N THR A 54 -20.75 -10.26 -16.43
CA THR A 54 -19.63 -9.53 -17.04
C THR A 54 -18.92 -8.65 -16.03
N LYS A 55 -19.68 -8.06 -15.09
CA LYS A 55 -19.14 -7.31 -13.94
C LYS A 55 -18.37 -8.22 -12.99
N LEU A 56 -18.90 -9.38 -12.62
CA LEU A 56 -18.20 -10.33 -11.75
C LEU A 56 -16.92 -10.88 -12.41
N THR A 57 -16.98 -11.20 -13.70
CA THR A 57 -15.81 -11.60 -14.48
C THR A 57 -14.74 -10.51 -14.47
N LYS A 58 -15.14 -9.24 -14.62
CA LYS A 58 -14.23 -8.09 -14.59
C LYS A 58 -13.60 -7.90 -13.21
N TRP A 59 -14.40 -7.94 -12.14
CA TRP A 59 -13.94 -7.90 -10.74
C TRP A 59 -12.83 -8.94 -10.49
N ARG A 60 -13.07 -10.20 -10.87
CA ARG A 60 -12.09 -11.28 -10.70
C ARG A 60 -10.86 -11.15 -11.58
N LYS A 61 -11.03 -10.70 -12.83
CA LYS A 61 -9.91 -10.42 -13.76
C LYS A 61 -8.99 -9.34 -13.22
N LEU A 62 -9.52 -8.35 -12.52
CA LEU A 62 -8.75 -7.29 -11.87
C LEU A 62 -8.14 -7.72 -10.52
N GLY A 63 -8.32 -8.97 -10.09
CA GLY A 63 -7.78 -9.51 -8.84
C GLY A 63 -8.71 -9.38 -7.63
N GLY A 64 -9.95 -8.89 -7.81
CA GLY A 64 -10.91 -8.73 -6.72
C GLY A 64 -11.29 -10.05 -6.01
N GLY A 65 -11.06 -11.19 -6.68
CA GLY A 65 -11.20 -12.52 -6.09
C GLY A 65 -10.35 -12.74 -4.83
N ASP A 66 -9.19 -12.08 -4.73
CA ASP A 66 -8.31 -12.14 -3.56
C ASP A 66 -8.97 -11.54 -2.30
N LEU A 67 -9.96 -10.66 -2.47
CA LEU A 67 -10.68 -9.99 -1.39
C LEU A 67 -12.04 -10.64 -1.07
N GLU A 68 -12.59 -11.46 -1.97
CA GLU A 68 -13.89 -12.11 -1.79
C GLU A 68 -14.00 -12.90 -0.48
N PRO A 69 -13.01 -13.70 -0.04
CA PRO A 69 -13.13 -14.49 1.19
C PRO A 69 -13.32 -13.64 2.45
N VAL A 70 -12.59 -12.52 2.58
CA VAL A 70 -12.66 -11.65 3.76
C VAL A 70 -13.87 -10.73 3.76
N LEU A 71 -14.38 -10.38 2.57
CA LEU A 71 -15.65 -9.67 2.42
C LEU A 71 -16.83 -10.59 2.76
N ALA A 72 -16.81 -11.83 2.24
CA ALA A 72 -17.87 -12.81 2.46
C ALA A 72 -17.95 -13.27 3.93
N SER A 73 -16.82 -13.45 4.61
CA SER A 73 -16.81 -13.82 6.03
C SER A 73 -17.22 -12.67 6.97
N GLY A 74 -17.22 -11.43 6.47
CA GLY A 74 -17.36 -10.23 7.29
C GLY A 74 -16.12 -9.93 8.13
N ALA A 75 -14.96 -10.51 7.82
CA ALA A 75 -13.69 -10.07 8.41
C ALA A 75 -13.42 -8.60 8.08
N PHE A 76 -13.69 -8.20 6.83
CA PHE A 76 -13.71 -6.81 6.39
C PHE A 76 -15.13 -6.29 6.22
N ALA A 77 -15.32 -5.02 6.57
CA ALA A 77 -16.45 -4.22 6.12
C ALA A 77 -15.89 -2.96 5.46
N LEU A 78 -16.28 -2.68 4.21
CA LEU A 78 -15.85 -1.47 3.50
C LEU A 78 -16.93 -0.42 3.65
N LEU A 79 -16.55 0.76 4.13
CA LEU A 79 -17.47 1.89 4.27
C LEU A 79 -17.78 2.48 2.90
N ASP A 80 -19.02 2.88 2.64
CA ASP A 80 -19.37 3.62 1.42
C ASP A 80 -18.73 5.01 1.49
N ALA A 81 -17.92 5.35 0.48
CA ALA A 81 -17.30 6.67 0.37
C ALA A 81 -18.32 7.81 0.40
N GLN A 82 -19.50 7.64 -0.23
CA GLN A 82 -20.55 8.65 -0.20
C GLN A 82 -21.12 8.81 1.22
N TRP A 83 -21.29 7.69 1.94
CA TRP A 83 -21.73 7.74 3.34
C TRP A 83 -20.72 8.46 4.22
N ILE A 84 -19.41 8.23 4.03
CA ILE A 84 -18.35 8.95 4.76
C ILE A 84 -18.44 10.45 4.50
N ILE A 85 -18.62 10.86 3.23
CA ILE A 85 -18.76 12.28 2.85
C ILE A 85 -19.98 12.91 3.54
N ASP A 86 -21.14 12.27 3.43
CA ASP A 86 -22.39 12.76 4.02
C ASP A 86 -22.29 12.84 5.55
N PHE A 87 -21.63 11.85 6.17
CA PHE A 87 -21.39 11.81 7.62
C PHE A 87 -20.47 12.95 8.07
N ALA A 88 -19.40 13.24 7.33
CA ALA A 88 -18.47 14.32 7.62
C ALA A 88 -19.06 15.72 7.39
N GLU A 89 -19.89 15.90 6.36
CA GLU A 89 -20.50 17.18 5.99
C GLU A 89 -21.77 17.51 6.79
N CYS A 90 -22.33 16.55 7.55
CA CYS A 90 -23.58 16.74 8.26
C CYS A 90 -23.49 17.84 9.33
N ARG A 91 -24.00 19.02 8.99
CA ARG A 91 -24.25 20.13 9.92
C ARG A 91 -25.76 20.24 10.13
N VAL A 92 -26.23 19.92 11.34
CA VAL A 92 -27.61 20.12 11.85
C VAL A 92 -28.64 19.06 11.40
N CYS A 93 -28.93 18.12 12.30
CA CYS A 93 -30.29 17.62 12.49
C CYS A 93 -30.82 18.36 13.72
N GLY A 94 -31.81 19.26 13.59
CA GLY A 94 -32.34 20.11 14.68
C GLY A 94 -33.10 19.33 15.77
N VAL A 95 -32.52 18.25 16.28
CA VAL A 95 -33.11 17.26 17.17
C VAL A 95 -32.23 17.17 18.43
N PRO A 96 -32.78 17.10 19.65
CA PRO A 96 -31.99 17.01 20.88
C PRO A 96 -30.99 15.85 20.87
N LEU A 97 -29.79 16.09 21.43
CA LEU A 97 -28.61 15.21 21.46
C LEU A 97 -28.90 13.74 21.81
N ALA A 98 -29.93 13.44 22.59
CA ALA A 98 -30.29 12.08 22.99
C ALA A 98 -30.98 11.24 21.88
N ARG A 99 -31.40 11.84 20.74
CA ARG A 99 -32.05 11.14 19.61
C ARG A 99 -31.42 11.42 18.25
N CYS A 100 -30.40 12.28 18.18
CA CYS A 100 -29.66 12.59 16.95
C CYS A 100 -28.32 11.84 17.00
N TRP A 101 -28.15 10.78 16.21
CA TRP A 101 -26.79 10.22 15.96
C TRP A 101 -25.89 11.24 15.23
N ARG A 102 -26.47 12.32 14.69
CA ARG A 102 -25.83 13.44 13.98
C ARG A 102 -25.56 14.65 14.90
N GLY A 103 -25.16 14.38 16.15
CA GLY A 103 -25.06 15.37 17.24
C GLY A 103 -23.70 15.46 17.94
N ALA A 104 -22.71 14.65 17.55
CA ALA A 104 -21.31 14.85 17.90
C ALA A 104 -20.59 15.28 16.63
N GLY A 105 -19.89 16.41 16.63
CA GLY A 105 -19.19 16.87 15.43
C GLY A 105 -18.24 15.80 14.91
N GLY A 106 -18.45 15.32 13.68
CA GLY A 106 -17.43 14.76 12.79
C GLY A 106 -16.54 13.62 13.30
N VAL A 107 -16.87 12.87 14.35
CA VAL A 107 -16.03 11.77 14.85
C VAL A 107 -16.64 10.43 14.45
N LEU A 108 -15.90 9.65 13.66
CA LEU A 108 -16.30 8.29 13.28
C LEU A 108 -16.31 7.39 14.53
N ILE A 109 -17.31 6.53 14.66
CA ILE A 109 -17.40 5.55 15.75
C ILE A 109 -16.94 4.16 15.28
N HIS A 110 -16.66 3.26 16.24
CA HIS A 110 -16.16 1.92 15.93
C HIS A 110 -17.17 1.11 15.10
N ARG A 111 -16.65 0.18 14.28
CA ARG A 111 -17.40 -0.65 13.33
C ARG A 111 -18.78 -1.12 13.82
N GLN A 112 -18.84 -1.74 15.01
CA GLN A 112 -20.05 -2.39 15.51
C GLN A 112 -21.19 -1.42 15.84
N ALA A 113 -20.88 -0.14 16.03
CA ALA A 113 -21.88 0.90 16.31
C ALA A 113 -22.34 1.62 15.04
N LEU A 114 -21.69 1.39 13.90
CA LEU A 114 -22.07 1.99 12.63
C LEU A 114 -23.35 1.34 12.07
N PRO A 115 -24.22 2.13 11.42
CA PRO A 115 -25.44 1.61 10.80
C PRO A 115 -25.10 0.76 9.57
N LYS A 116 -26.00 -0.15 9.17
CA LYS A 116 -25.74 -1.07 8.04
C LYS A 116 -25.53 -0.34 6.72
N GLU A 117 -26.21 0.80 6.56
CA GLU A 117 -26.12 1.68 5.38
C GLU A 117 -24.75 2.35 5.24
N ALA A 118 -23.89 2.29 6.27
CA ALA A 118 -22.52 2.77 6.19
C ALA A 118 -21.62 1.90 5.32
N PHE A 119 -22.04 0.66 4.99
CA PHE A 119 -21.18 -0.34 4.38
C PHE A 119 -21.64 -0.77 2.99
N LEU A 120 -20.66 -1.08 2.14
CA LEU A 120 -20.88 -1.73 0.86
C LEU A 120 -20.84 -3.25 0.99
N SER A 121 -21.74 -3.91 0.26
CA SER A 121 -21.72 -5.35 0.05
C SER A 121 -20.78 -5.74 -1.10
N LEU A 122 -20.41 -7.04 -1.18
CA LEU A 122 -19.67 -7.55 -2.34
C LEU A 122 -20.40 -7.27 -3.68
N PRO A 123 -21.73 -7.47 -3.79
CA PRO A 123 -22.48 -7.06 -4.98
C PRO A 123 -22.31 -5.59 -5.35
N ASP A 124 -22.35 -4.67 -4.38
CA ASP A 124 -22.16 -3.24 -4.65
C ASP A 124 -20.78 -2.95 -5.28
N LEU A 125 -19.74 -3.63 -4.80
CA LEU A 125 -18.37 -3.50 -5.31
C LEU A 125 -18.22 -4.12 -6.71
N VAL A 126 -18.82 -5.28 -6.94
CA VAL A 126 -18.83 -5.94 -8.26
C VAL A 126 -19.49 -5.03 -9.30
N GLU A 127 -20.67 -4.50 -9.00
CA GLU A 127 -21.39 -3.60 -9.90
C GLU A 127 -20.63 -2.27 -10.14
N ALA A 128 -19.96 -1.76 -9.11
CA ALA A 128 -19.13 -0.57 -9.20
C ALA A 128 -17.80 -0.77 -9.95
N THR A 129 -17.44 -2.02 -10.31
CA THR A 129 -16.14 -2.30 -10.94
C THR A 129 -16.01 -1.60 -12.29
N GLY A 130 -14.97 -0.76 -12.38
CA GLY A 130 -14.59 0.00 -13.57
C GLY A 130 -13.72 -0.82 -14.54
N GLU A 131 -13.15 -0.18 -15.55
CA GLU A 131 -12.34 -0.87 -16.58
C GLU A 131 -10.95 -1.31 -16.09
N TYR A 132 -10.32 -0.51 -15.24
CA TYR A 132 -8.89 -0.66 -14.94
C TYR A 132 -8.56 -0.90 -13.48
N ASP A 133 -9.44 -0.50 -12.57
CA ASP A 133 -9.19 -0.46 -11.13
C ASP A 133 -10.37 -1.05 -10.33
N LEU A 134 -10.08 -1.53 -9.12
CA LEU A 134 -11.12 -2.00 -8.20
C LEU A 134 -11.71 -0.80 -7.44
N PRO A 135 -13.03 -0.81 -7.15
CA PRO A 135 -13.69 0.22 -6.36
C PRO A 135 -13.43 0.03 -4.86
N VAL A 136 -12.15 -0.14 -4.49
CA VAL A 136 -11.70 -0.37 -3.12
C VAL A 136 -10.52 0.55 -2.82
N ALA A 137 -10.64 1.31 -1.72
CA ALA A 137 -9.58 2.14 -1.15
C ALA A 137 -9.24 1.66 0.26
N ALA A 138 -7.97 1.80 0.66
CA ALA A 138 -7.52 1.55 2.02
C ALA A 138 -6.88 2.82 2.60
N LEU A 139 -7.26 3.17 3.83
CA LEU A 139 -6.75 4.35 4.54
C LEU A 139 -5.64 3.94 5.50
N SER A 140 -4.43 4.46 5.30
CA SER A 140 -3.32 4.32 6.23
C SER A 140 -3.08 5.63 6.96
N TYR A 141 -3.06 5.59 8.29
CA TYR A 141 -3.06 6.80 9.11
C TYR A 141 -2.55 6.56 10.53
N PRO A 142 -2.02 7.60 11.21
CA PRO A 142 -1.60 7.49 12.60
C PRO A 142 -2.81 7.66 13.54
N TRP A 143 -2.91 6.79 14.54
CA TRP A 143 -3.83 7.05 15.66
C TRP A 143 -3.37 8.29 16.43
N LEU A 144 -4.28 9.27 16.58
CA LEU A 144 -4.00 10.56 17.23
C LEU A 144 -4.04 10.50 18.76
N THR A 145 -4.71 9.50 19.34
CA THR A 145 -4.72 9.23 20.79
C THR A 145 -4.69 7.73 21.04
N LYS A 146 -4.48 7.32 22.30
CA LYS A 146 -4.57 5.91 22.71
C LYS A 146 -5.96 5.32 22.48
N ASP A 147 -7.00 6.10 22.76
CA ASP A 147 -8.38 5.60 22.82
C ASP A 147 -9.13 5.80 21.50
N HIS A 148 -8.70 6.76 20.67
CA HIS A 148 -9.40 7.07 19.44
C HIS A 148 -8.44 7.50 18.31
N PRO A 149 -8.65 6.99 17.06
CA PRO A 149 -7.82 7.35 15.92
C PRO A 149 -7.92 8.81 15.51
N ASP A 150 -9.11 9.41 15.56
CA ASP A 150 -9.37 10.80 15.18
C ASP A 150 -10.41 11.48 16.09
N PRO A 151 -10.07 11.80 17.36
CA PRO A 151 -11.03 12.24 18.38
C PRO A 151 -11.69 13.59 18.09
N ARG A 152 -11.19 14.34 17.10
CA ARG A 152 -11.72 15.65 16.69
C ARG A 152 -12.34 15.64 15.30
N GLY A 153 -12.27 14.53 14.57
CA GLY A 153 -12.83 14.44 13.22
C GLY A 153 -12.05 15.16 12.13
N ALA A 154 -10.82 15.58 12.40
CA ALA A 154 -10.04 16.38 11.46
C ALA A 154 -9.53 15.53 10.29
N ASN A 155 -9.11 14.29 10.57
CA ASN A 155 -8.75 13.35 9.52
C ASN A 155 -9.99 12.92 8.73
N LEU A 156 -11.14 12.72 9.38
CA LEU A 156 -12.42 12.46 8.69
C LEU A 156 -12.75 13.56 7.68
N ALA A 157 -12.66 14.83 8.08
CA ALA A 157 -12.94 15.95 7.19
C ALA A 157 -11.97 15.98 5.98
N ARG A 158 -10.69 15.69 6.21
CA ARG A 158 -9.68 15.61 5.14
C ARG A 158 -9.93 14.43 4.19
N VAL A 159 -10.25 13.25 4.73
CA VAL A 159 -10.59 12.05 3.95
C VAL A 159 -11.86 12.29 3.14
N ALA A 160 -12.90 12.87 3.72
CA ALA A 160 -14.13 13.20 3.00
C ALA A 160 -13.88 14.12 1.80
N ARG A 161 -13.03 15.15 1.93
CA ARG A 161 -12.62 16.01 0.81
C ARG A 161 -11.90 15.23 -0.30
N ALA A 162 -11.00 14.30 0.07
CA ALA A 162 -10.30 13.46 -0.89
C ALA A 162 -11.25 12.46 -1.60
N LEU A 163 -12.18 11.85 -0.87
CA LEU A 163 -13.19 10.94 -1.44
C LEU A 163 -14.12 11.70 -2.39
N LYS A 164 -14.54 12.91 -2.03
CA LYS A 164 -15.34 13.77 -2.91
C LYS A 164 -14.60 14.07 -4.21
N ALA A 165 -13.31 14.39 -4.13
CA ALA A 165 -12.46 14.59 -5.29
C ALA A 165 -12.33 13.31 -6.15
N LEU A 166 -12.16 12.13 -5.54
CA LEU A 166 -12.14 10.84 -6.26
C LEU A 166 -13.46 10.60 -7.03
N LEU A 167 -14.61 10.84 -6.38
CA LEU A 167 -15.93 10.67 -6.98
C LEU A 167 -16.29 11.75 -8.04
N THR A 168 -15.43 12.75 -8.27
CA THR A 168 -15.59 13.65 -9.45
C THR A 168 -15.23 12.94 -10.76
N SER A 169 -14.48 11.84 -10.69
CA SER A 169 -14.13 11.04 -11.86
C SER A 169 -15.35 10.28 -12.38
N PRO A 170 -15.68 10.38 -13.68
CA PRO A 170 -16.77 9.59 -14.26
C PRO A 170 -16.49 8.08 -14.26
N TYR A 171 -15.24 7.67 -14.00
CA TYR A 171 -14.82 6.27 -13.95
C TYR A 171 -14.97 5.63 -12.56
N ILE A 172 -15.20 6.44 -11.51
CA ILE A 172 -15.38 5.96 -10.14
C ILE A 172 -16.82 6.25 -9.73
N THR A 173 -17.71 5.28 -9.98
CA THR A 173 -19.15 5.45 -9.70
C THR A 173 -19.51 5.19 -8.25
N ARG A 174 -18.74 4.33 -7.57
CA ARG A 174 -18.87 4.02 -6.15
C ARG A 174 -17.54 3.50 -5.63
N LEU A 175 -17.25 3.70 -4.35
CA LEU A 175 -15.97 3.36 -3.76
C LEU A 175 -16.16 2.84 -2.33
N GLY A 176 -15.68 1.64 -2.05
CA GLY A 176 -15.59 1.09 -0.71
C GLY A 176 -14.28 1.49 -0.04
N VAL A 177 -14.34 1.96 1.21
CA VAL A 177 -13.18 2.44 1.96
C VAL A 177 -12.94 1.51 3.14
N PHE A 178 -11.78 0.85 3.13
CA PHE A 178 -11.22 0.19 4.29
C PHE A 178 -10.60 1.24 5.20
N TRP A 179 -11.22 1.44 6.35
CA TRP A 179 -10.73 2.27 7.44
C TRP A 179 -10.71 1.37 8.67
N ASP A 180 -9.55 0.82 9.04
CA ASP A 180 -9.37 -0.19 10.11
C ASP A 180 -10.33 -0.05 11.31
N PHE A 181 -10.53 1.15 11.87
CA PHE A 181 -11.42 1.44 13.00
C PHE A 181 -12.91 1.19 12.70
N GLY A 182 -13.35 1.54 11.49
CA GLY A 182 -14.69 1.27 10.98
C GLY A 182 -14.83 -0.08 10.24
N SER A 183 -13.72 -0.69 9.82
CA SER A 183 -13.69 -1.86 8.93
C SER A 183 -13.37 -3.17 9.62
N LEU A 184 -12.62 -3.14 10.73
CA LEU A 184 -12.30 -4.30 11.56
C LEU A 184 -13.13 -4.29 12.85
N HIS A 185 -13.36 -5.47 13.42
CA HIS A 185 -13.97 -5.57 14.74
C HIS A 185 -13.04 -4.94 15.79
N GLN A 186 -13.54 -3.92 16.49
CA GLN A 186 -12.86 -3.22 17.57
C GLN A 186 -13.28 -3.77 18.94
N HIS A 187 -12.51 -3.48 19.98
CA HIS A 187 -13.02 -3.61 21.35
C HIS A 187 -14.04 -2.47 21.59
N PRO A 188 -15.32 -2.76 21.88
CA PRO A 188 -16.35 -1.71 21.92
C PRO A 188 -16.15 -0.69 23.04
N ASP A 189 -15.79 -1.15 24.23
CA ASP A 189 -15.53 -0.28 25.39
C ASP A 189 -14.47 -0.91 26.30
N PRO A 190 -13.20 -0.89 25.87
CA PRO A 190 -12.11 -1.48 26.61
C PRO A 190 -11.96 -0.86 28.01
N ALA A 191 -12.18 0.45 28.15
CA ALA A 191 -12.05 1.14 29.44
C ALA A 191 -12.99 0.56 30.53
N ASN A 192 -14.17 0.07 30.12
CA ASN A 192 -15.13 -0.58 31.02
C ASN A 192 -15.14 -2.12 30.88
N GLY A 193 -14.11 -2.71 30.27
CA GLY A 193 -13.95 -4.17 30.15
C GLY A 193 -14.82 -4.83 29.07
N VAL A 194 -15.47 -4.06 28.19
CA VAL A 194 -16.25 -4.60 27.08
C VAL A 194 -15.32 -4.91 25.91
N MET A 195 -15.02 -6.19 25.76
CA MET A 195 -14.09 -6.72 24.76
C MET A 195 -14.84 -7.35 23.58
N ARG A 196 -14.10 -7.69 22.52
CA ARG A 196 -14.62 -8.49 21.40
C ARG A 196 -15.07 -9.87 21.89
N THR A 197 -16.12 -10.40 21.28
CA THR A 197 -16.47 -11.82 21.43
C THR A 197 -15.41 -12.70 20.74
N GLU A 198 -15.43 -14.01 21.02
CA GLU A 198 -14.53 -14.96 20.37
C GLU A 198 -14.68 -14.95 18.84
N GLU A 199 -15.93 -14.90 18.34
CA GLU A 199 -16.20 -14.83 16.90
C GLU A 199 -15.66 -13.53 16.29
N GLN A 200 -15.88 -12.40 16.97
CA GLN A 200 -15.36 -11.09 16.53
C GLN A 200 -13.82 -11.07 16.53
N ASN A 201 -13.18 -11.74 17.50
CA ASN A 201 -11.73 -11.87 17.56
C ASN A 201 -11.19 -12.75 16.44
N ALA A 202 -11.87 -13.85 16.10
CA ALA A 202 -11.51 -14.69 14.96
C ALA A 202 -11.60 -13.90 13.64
N LEU A 203 -12.70 -13.17 13.43
CA LEU A 203 -12.88 -12.30 12.26
C LEU A 203 -11.84 -11.18 12.20
N PHE A 204 -11.48 -10.59 13.34
CA PHE A 204 -10.41 -9.60 13.40
C PHE A 204 -9.06 -10.19 12.98
N LYS A 205 -8.69 -11.37 13.50
CA LYS A 205 -7.43 -12.04 13.14
C LYS A 205 -7.40 -12.40 11.66
N GLN A 206 -8.52 -12.88 11.11
CA GLN A 206 -8.67 -13.13 9.68
C GLN A 206 -8.45 -11.84 8.86
N GLY A 207 -9.09 -10.74 9.26
CA GLY A 207 -8.92 -9.44 8.59
C GLY A 207 -7.48 -8.93 8.68
N LEU A 208 -6.85 -9.05 9.85
CA LEU A 208 -5.46 -8.65 10.06
C LEU A 208 -4.49 -9.39 9.13
N GLY A 209 -4.75 -10.69 8.90
CA GLY A 209 -3.97 -11.50 7.96
C GLY A 209 -4.08 -11.06 6.49
N CYS A 210 -5.15 -10.35 6.12
CA CYS A 210 -5.40 -9.91 4.73
C CYS A 210 -4.95 -8.47 4.45
N LEU A 211 -4.44 -7.72 5.44
CA LEU A 211 -3.99 -6.35 5.24
C LEU A 211 -2.90 -6.25 4.17
N GLY A 212 -1.97 -7.21 4.15
CA GLY A 212 -0.91 -7.29 3.13
C GLY A 212 -1.48 -7.34 1.72
N THR A 213 -2.42 -8.25 1.47
CA THR A 213 -3.16 -8.36 0.20
C THR A 213 -3.85 -7.03 -0.14
N LEU A 214 -4.64 -6.46 0.76
CA LEU A 214 -5.38 -5.22 0.51
C LEU A 214 -4.46 -4.03 0.15
N TYR A 215 -3.44 -3.79 0.98
CA TYR A 215 -2.54 -2.66 0.84
C TYR A 215 -1.52 -2.83 -0.27
N SER A 216 -1.20 -4.04 -0.72
CA SER A 216 -0.29 -4.27 -1.85
C SER A 216 -0.98 -4.57 -3.16
N HIS A 217 -2.29 -4.87 -3.17
CA HIS A 217 -3.03 -5.20 -4.38
C HIS A 217 -2.84 -4.14 -5.48
N PRO A 218 -2.47 -4.50 -6.73
CA PRO A 218 -2.06 -3.53 -7.74
C PRO A 218 -3.19 -2.59 -8.21
N LYS A 219 -4.46 -2.96 -7.94
CA LYS A 219 -5.67 -2.24 -8.39
C LYS A 219 -6.51 -1.60 -7.28
N THR A 220 -6.05 -1.62 -6.03
CA THR A 220 -6.73 -0.90 -4.92
C THR A 220 -6.05 0.44 -4.68
N TRP A 221 -6.84 1.42 -4.24
CA TRP A 221 -6.32 2.73 -3.83
C TRP A 221 -5.74 2.66 -2.43
N VAL A 222 -4.65 3.38 -2.18
CA VAL A 222 -4.14 3.62 -0.82
C VAL A 222 -4.08 5.12 -0.57
N LEU A 223 -4.81 5.55 0.44
CA LEU A 223 -4.86 6.94 0.90
C LEU A 223 -4.04 7.03 2.19
N ARG A 224 -2.95 7.80 2.20
CA ARG A 224 -2.08 7.96 3.36
C ARG A 224 -2.27 9.32 4.01
N LEU A 225 -2.46 9.35 5.32
CA LEU A 225 -2.45 10.58 6.12
C LEU A 225 -1.06 10.76 6.76
N THR A 226 -0.06 11.16 5.97
CA THR A 226 1.34 11.22 6.43
C THR A 226 1.64 12.39 7.36
N SER A 227 0.80 13.43 7.35
CA SER A 227 0.88 14.58 8.24
C SER A 227 -0.30 14.61 9.21
N PHE A 228 -0.04 15.06 10.43
CA PHE A 228 -1.10 15.34 11.39
C PHE A 228 -2.07 16.42 10.88
N PRO A 229 -3.31 16.46 11.40
CA PRO A 229 -4.22 17.58 11.15
C PRO A 229 -3.70 18.87 11.79
N ASP A 230 -4.10 20.02 11.25
CA ASP A 230 -3.70 21.33 11.76
C ASP A 230 -4.06 21.52 13.24
N GLY A 231 -3.15 22.17 13.98
CA GLY A 231 -3.30 22.38 15.41
C GLY A 231 -3.09 21.12 16.26
N HIS A 232 -2.70 19.99 15.66
CA HIS A 232 -2.27 18.80 16.39
C HIS A 232 -0.75 18.84 16.59
N LYS A 233 -0.32 19.24 17.78
CA LYS A 233 1.10 19.25 18.16
C LYS A 233 1.41 18.08 19.08
N ALA A 234 2.60 17.49 18.92
CA ALA A 234 3.09 16.41 19.77
C ALA A 234 3.16 16.83 21.25
N GLU A 235 3.55 18.08 21.52
CA GLU A 235 3.69 18.65 22.86
C GLU A 235 2.35 18.83 23.61
N ASP A 236 1.23 18.86 22.90
CA ASP A 236 -0.10 19.06 23.48
C ASP A 236 -0.82 17.73 23.79
N GLN A 237 -0.17 16.59 23.58
CA GLN A 237 -0.79 15.26 23.73
C GLN A 237 -0.66 14.72 25.15
N ALA A 238 -1.69 14.01 25.60
CA ALA A 238 -1.69 13.34 26.88
C ALA A 238 -0.54 12.31 26.97
N GLU A 239 0.02 12.17 28.17
CA GLU A 239 1.09 11.22 28.46
C GLU A 239 0.71 9.80 28.00
N GLY A 240 1.63 9.12 27.30
CA GLY A 240 1.40 7.79 26.72
C GLY A 240 0.80 7.77 25.32
N THR A 241 0.50 8.94 24.72
CA THR A 241 0.11 9.00 23.30
C THR A 241 1.33 8.78 22.41
N ASN A 242 1.21 7.91 21.41
CA ASN A 242 2.24 7.80 20.38
C ASN A 242 2.22 9.12 19.56
N VAL A 243 3.24 9.95 19.73
CA VAL A 243 3.44 11.22 19.02
C VAL A 243 4.32 11.08 17.78
N ALA A 244 4.79 9.85 17.47
CA ALA A 244 5.71 9.61 16.38
C ALA A 244 5.09 10.03 15.03
N LYS A 245 5.95 10.51 14.12
CA LYS A 245 5.53 10.83 12.75
C LYS A 245 5.11 9.56 12.02
N TYR A 246 4.37 9.71 10.93
CA TYR A 246 3.80 8.60 10.17
C TYR A 246 4.82 7.49 9.86
N PHE A 247 5.98 7.81 9.28
CA PHE A 247 7.00 6.82 8.92
C PHE A 247 7.80 6.24 10.10
N ASP A 248 7.61 6.78 11.31
CA ASP A 248 8.24 6.28 12.55
C ASP A 248 7.31 5.34 13.32
N ARG A 249 6.11 5.08 12.78
CA ARG A 249 5.14 4.12 13.32
C ARG A 249 5.21 2.82 12.55
N GLY A 250 5.30 1.70 13.27
CA GLY A 250 5.44 0.37 12.69
C GLY A 250 4.32 0.04 11.69
N TRP A 251 3.05 0.17 12.08
CA TRP A 251 1.92 -0.11 11.21
C TRP A 251 1.85 0.82 9.99
N CYS A 252 1.95 2.14 10.17
CA CYS A 252 1.95 3.10 9.06
C CYS A 252 3.11 2.86 8.08
N ALA A 253 4.31 2.59 8.57
CA ALA A 253 5.47 2.26 7.74
C ALA A 253 5.25 0.95 6.96
N THR A 254 4.60 -0.04 7.58
CA THR A 254 4.25 -1.32 6.94
C THR A 254 3.22 -1.14 5.83
N GLU A 255 2.14 -0.42 6.10
CA GLU A 255 1.08 -0.13 5.12
C GLU A 255 1.63 0.66 3.93
N SER A 256 2.52 1.62 4.19
CA SER A 256 3.24 2.33 3.13
C SER A 256 4.19 1.42 2.36
N ALA A 257 4.85 0.47 3.01
CA ALA A 257 5.75 -0.49 2.36
C ALA A 257 4.96 -1.48 1.47
N TRP A 258 3.82 -2.02 1.94
CA TRP A 258 2.91 -2.81 1.11
C TRP A 258 2.41 -2.03 -0.10
N ALA A 259 2.01 -0.78 0.10
CA ALA A 259 1.59 0.08 -0.98
C ALA A 259 2.69 0.33 -2.01
N SER A 260 3.97 0.14 -1.65
CA SER A 260 5.13 0.33 -2.52
C SER A 260 5.49 -0.91 -3.36
N LEU A 261 4.89 -2.07 -3.10
CA LEU A 261 5.23 -3.31 -3.79
C LEU A 261 4.88 -3.27 -5.27
N THR A 262 3.60 -3.17 -5.65
CA THR A 262 3.19 -3.38 -7.06
C THR A 262 2.32 -2.27 -7.64
N LYS A 263 1.84 -1.33 -6.81
CA LYS A 263 0.90 -0.29 -7.28
C LYS A 263 1.57 0.73 -8.17
N VAL A 264 0.84 1.14 -9.20
CA VAL A 264 1.16 2.31 -10.02
C VAL A 264 1.03 3.62 -9.23
N SER A 265 1.75 4.66 -9.64
CA SER A 265 1.87 5.93 -8.88
C SER A 265 0.54 6.53 -8.46
N LEU A 266 -0.45 6.58 -9.36
CA LEU A 266 -1.75 7.24 -9.16
C LEU A 266 -2.68 6.55 -8.16
N LEU A 267 -2.48 5.26 -7.86
CA LEU A 267 -3.31 4.51 -6.91
C LEU A 267 -2.85 4.66 -5.46
N SER A 268 -1.94 5.60 -5.19
CA SER A 268 -1.37 5.76 -3.86
C SER A 268 -1.12 7.23 -3.52
N LEU A 269 -2.10 7.84 -2.88
CA LEU A 269 -2.17 9.28 -2.65
C LEU A 269 -1.74 9.62 -1.23
N ASP A 270 -0.81 10.55 -1.10
CA ASP A 270 -0.47 11.15 0.17
C ASP A 270 -1.38 12.35 0.47
N LEU A 271 -2.45 12.09 1.23
CA LEU A 271 -3.40 13.12 1.66
C LEU A 271 -2.79 14.13 2.64
N GLY A 272 -1.61 13.84 3.22
CA GLY A 272 -0.88 14.80 4.03
C GLY A 272 -0.36 16.01 3.23
N LYS A 273 -0.32 15.90 1.89
CA LYS A 273 0.05 16.99 0.99
C LYS A 273 -1.13 17.85 0.53
N MET A 274 -2.36 17.52 0.94
CA MET A 274 -3.52 18.32 0.60
C MET A 274 -3.44 19.71 1.25
N ARG A 275 -3.85 20.73 0.49
CA ARG A 275 -3.89 22.12 0.92
C ARG A 275 -5.21 22.46 1.58
N ASP A 276 -5.16 23.31 2.61
CA ASP A 276 -6.36 23.78 3.29
C ASP A 276 -7.12 24.82 2.48
N GLY A 277 -8.46 24.82 2.64
CA GLY A 277 -9.35 25.76 1.95
C GLY A 277 -9.47 25.57 0.43
N VAL A 278 -8.82 24.56 -0.16
CA VAL A 278 -8.86 24.28 -1.60
C VAL A 278 -9.90 23.21 -1.93
N GLU A 279 -10.75 23.47 -2.92
CA GLU A 279 -11.57 22.41 -3.51
C GLU A 279 -10.73 21.55 -4.45
N TYR A 280 -10.92 20.24 -4.35
CA TYR A 280 -10.15 19.25 -5.09
C TYR A 280 -11.04 18.51 -6.09
N ASP A 281 -10.52 18.32 -7.29
CA ASP A 281 -10.93 17.32 -8.28
C ASP A 281 -9.84 16.24 -8.39
N LEU A 282 -10.15 15.10 -9.03
CA LEU A 282 -9.22 13.99 -9.06
C LEU A 282 -7.90 14.33 -9.80
N GLN A 283 -7.99 14.84 -11.03
CA GLN A 283 -6.84 14.89 -11.94
C GLN A 283 -6.03 16.18 -11.80
N SER A 284 -6.68 17.34 -11.77
CA SER A 284 -6.02 18.63 -11.88
C SER A 284 -5.37 19.09 -10.56
N SER A 285 -5.86 18.56 -9.43
CA SER A 285 -5.44 18.97 -8.10
C SER A 285 -5.06 17.79 -7.19
N LEU A 286 -5.92 16.78 -6.99
CA LEU A 286 -5.66 15.76 -5.97
C LEU A 286 -4.47 14.88 -6.34
N MET A 287 -4.49 14.27 -7.53
CA MET A 287 -3.36 13.47 -8.01
C MET A 287 -2.09 14.31 -8.10
N ARG A 288 -2.19 15.53 -8.64
CA ARG A 288 -1.02 16.41 -8.81
C ARG A 288 -0.35 16.74 -7.49
N ASP A 289 -1.11 17.04 -6.43
CA ASP A 289 -0.56 17.47 -5.14
C ASP A 289 -0.14 16.24 -4.30
N CYS A 290 -0.95 15.17 -4.29
CA CYS A 290 -0.75 14.01 -3.42
C CYS A 290 0.25 12.97 -3.96
N THR A 291 0.87 13.21 -5.13
CA THR A 291 1.92 12.33 -5.72
C THR A 291 3.28 13.03 -5.88
N GLN A 292 3.44 14.27 -5.39
CA GLN A 292 4.68 15.03 -5.53
C GLN A 292 5.86 14.40 -4.77
N ASP A 293 7.08 14.88 -5.06
CA ASP A 293 8.35 14.53 -4.40
C ASP A 293 8.68 13.04 -4.39
N GLY A 294 8.33 12.38 -5.49
CA GLY A 294 8.62 10.98 -5.74
C GLY A 294 7.74 9.96 -5.00
N GLY A 295 6.75 10.45 -4.24
CA GLY A 295 5.66 9.63 -3.71
C GLY A 295 6.11 8.50 -2.76
N ARG A 296 6.32 7.30 -3.32
CA ARG A 296 6.65 6.06 -2.60
C ARG A 296 8.07 5.62 -2.91
N ARG A 297 8.75 5.06 -1.90
CA ARG A 297 10.06 4.42 -2.08
C ARG A 297 9.95 3.10 -2.87
N PRO A 298 11.06 2.54 -3.37
CA PRO A 298 11.08 1.20 -3.94
C PRO A 298 10.68 0.11 -2.93
N PRO A 299 10.28 -1.08 -3.40
CA PRO A 299 10.11 -2.26 -2.57
C PRO A 299 11.35 -2.55 -1.72
N LEU A 300 11.16 -3.12 -0.53
CA LEU A 300 12.24 -3.62 0.32
C LEU A 300 12.20 -5.14 0.36
N LEU A 301 13.38 -5.77 0.33
CA LEU A 301 13.50 -7.17 0.71
C LEU A 301 12.96 -7.38 2.14
N PRO A 302 12.36 -8.54 2.46
CA PRO A 302 11.86 -8.84 3.80
C PRO A 302 12.90 -8.60 4.90
N SER A 303 14.18 -8.91 4.64
CA SER A 303 15.29 -8.67 5.57
C SER A 303 15.56 -7.18 5.82
N ALA A 304 15.57 -6.36 4.76
CA ALA A 304 15.76 -4.91 4.86
C ALA A 304 14.58 -4.23 5.57
N PHE A 305 13.35 -4.65 5.25
CA PHE A 305 12.16 -4.20 5.95
C PHE A 305 12.21 -4.57 7.45
N ALA A 306 12.59 -5.81 7.78
CA ALA A 306 12.70 -6.27 9.16
C ALA A 306 13.73 -5.45 9.96
N ALA A 307 14.86 -5.08 9.35
CA ALA A 307 15.88 -4.23 9.97
C ALA A 307 15.34 -2.81 10.21
N GLU A 308 14.63 -2.23 9.24
CA GLU A 308 14.02 -0.91 9.41
C GLU A 308 12.96 -0.91 10.52
N LEU A 309 12.14 -1.97 10.59
CA LEU A 309 11.07 -2.09 11.58
C LEU A 309 11.59 -2.05 13.02
N GLU A 310 12.85 -2.41 13.26
CA GLU A 310 13.45 -2.34 14.60
C GLU A 310 13.49 -0.92 15.18
N THR A 311 13.61 0.07 14.29
CA THR A 311 13.66 1.49 14.67
C THR A 311 12.29 2.11 14.89
N LYS A 312 11.21 1.38 14.58
CA LYS A 312 9.84 1.92 14.56
C LYS A 312 9.15 1.74 15.91
N SER A 313 8.31 2.72 16.22
CA SER A 313 7.45 2.69 17.39
C SER A 313 6.14 1.96 17.10
N PHE A 314 5.70 1.13 18.03
CA PHE A 314 4.35 0.58 18.04
C PHE A 314 3.56 1.22 19.16
N THR A 315 2.30 1.52 18.89
CA THR A 315 1.40 2.05 19.92
C THR A 315 1.17 0.94 20.97
N ASN A 316 1.19 1.31 22.26
CA ASN A 316 0.88 0.45 23.41
C ASN A 316 1.95 -0.55 23.92
N GLY A 317 3.24 -0.33 23.64
CA GLY A 317 4.34 -1.03 24.34
C GLY A 317 4.47 -2.53 24.06
N LYS A 318 3.60 -3.10 23.23
CA LYS A 318 3.68 -4.48 22.74
C LYS A 318 4.58 -4.52 21.51
N ASP A 319 5.46 -5.51 21.48
CA ASP A 319 6.32 -5.76 20.32
C ASP A 319 5.54 -6.49 19.23
N ASP A 320 4.76 -5.76 18.43
CA ASP A 320 4.05 -6.31 17.26
C ASP A 320 5.02 -6.61 16.09
N LYS A 321 6.31 -6.29 16.22
CA LYS A 321 7.32 -6.50 15.16
C LYS A 321 7.34 -7.94 14.62
N PRO A 322 7.30 -9.02 15.41
CA PRO A 322 7.32 -10.38 14.88
C PRO A 322 6.09 -10.72 14.04
N LEU A 323 4.92 -10.14 14.36
CA LEU A 323 3.73 -10.30 13.53
C LEU A 323 3.87 -9.51 12.23
N VAL A 324 4.27 -8.25 12.32
CA VAL A 324 4.38 -7.35 11.16
C VAL A 324 5.44 -7.81 10.17
N LYS A 325 6.60 -8.31 10.62
CA LYS A 325 7.63 -8.91 9.76
C LYS A 325 7.05 -10.05 8.92
N ARG A 326 6.31 -10.97 9.56
CA ARG A 326 5.69 -12.12 8.88
C ARG A 326 4.61 -11.68 7.89
N LEU A 327 3.78 -10.72 8.25
CA LEU A 327 2.75 -10.19 7.34
C LEU A 327 3.39 -9.46 6.15
N TYR A 328 4.50 -8.76 6.35
CA TYR A 328 5.24 -8.12 5.27
C TYR A 328 5.84 -9.13 4.30
N GLU A 329 6.57 -10.11 4.84
CA GLU A 329 7.20 -11.18 4.06
C GLU A 329 6.17 -11.97 3.24
N ALA A 330 5.05 -12.38 3.86
CA ALA A 330 3.98 -13.07 3.16
C ALA A 330 3.40 -12.25 1.99
N ALA A 331 3.13 -10.96 2.22
CA ALA A 331 2.62 -10.08 1.15
C ALA A 331 3.66 -9.83 0.06
N PHE A 332 4.93 -9.72 0.42
CA PHE A 332 6.04 -9.58 -0.53
C PHE A 332 6.11 -10.82 -1.45
N ASP A 333 6.22 -12.01 -0.87
CA ASP A 333 6.34 -13.25 -1.63
C ASP A 333 5.11 -13.52 -2.51
N GLU A 334 3.91 -13.26 -1.99
CA GLU A 334 2.68 -13.49 -2.72
C GLU A 334 2.46 -12.44 -3.82
N GLN A 335 2.46 -11.15 -3.48
CA GLN A 335 1.99 -10.09 -4.36
C GLN A 335 3.09 -9.56 -5.26
N PHE A 336 4.31 -9.43 -4.76
CA PHE A 336 5.46 -9.06 -5.59
C PHE A 336 5.91 -10.26 -6.43
N GLY A 337 5.97 -11.46 -5.85
CA GLY A 337 6.35 -12.68 -6.56
C GLY A 337 5.41 -13.07 -7.72
N LYS A 338 4.13 -12.66 -7.66
CA LYS A 338 3.15 -12.86 -8.75
C LYS A 338 3.10 -11.75 -9.79
N ALA A 339 3.80 -10.64 -9.59
CA ALA A 339 3.74 -9.49 -10.48
C ALA A 339 4.33 -9.81 -11.85
N THR A 340 3.55 -9.58 -12.90
CA THR A 340 4.00 -9.67 -14.31
C THR A 340 4.35 -8.30 -14.88
N VAL A 341 3.76 -7.23 -14.35
CA VAL A 341 4.01 -5.86 -14.77
C VAL A 341 4.24 -5.00 -13.53
N LEU A 342 5.36 -4.26 -13.52
CA LEU A 342 5.66 -3.27 -12.49
C LEU A 342 5.87 -1.90 -13.14
N ILE A 343 5.19 -0.88 -12.59
CA ILE A 343 5.20 0.48 -13.13
C ILE A 343 5.53 1.48 -12.02
N TYR A 344 6.71 2.08 -12.11
CA TYR A 344 7.24 3.02 -11.13
C TYR A 344 7.62 4.35 -11.76
N ASN A 345 6.63 5.15 -12.15
CA ASN A 345 6.81 6.57 -12.51
C ASN A 345 6.74 7.43 -11.25
N LEU A 346 7.81 7.40 -10.46
CA LEU A 346 7.84 7.90 -9.08
C LEU A 346 8.98 8.89 -8.85
N GLY A 347 9.53 9.51 -9.90
CA GLY A 347 10.61 10.49 -9.76
C GLY A 347 11.88 9.95 -9.09
N TRP A 348 12.10 8.63 -9.11
CA TRP A 348 13.22 7.94 -8.47
C TRP A 348 14.58 8.35 -9.02
N GLY A 349 15.59 8.47 -8.16
CA GLY A 349 16.98 8.68 -8.57
C GLY A 349 17.79 7.38 -8.57
N ASP A 350 19.12 7.54 -8.60
CA ASP A 350 20.07 6.42 -8.60
C ASP A 350 19.96 5.54 -7.34
N ALA A 351 19.73 6.16 -6.17
CA ALA A 351 19.61 5.43 -4.91
C ALA A 351 18.37 4.51 -4.90
N GLU A 352 17.24 5.01 -5.41
CA GLU A 352 16.02 4.23 -5.52
C GLU A 352 16.14 3.13 -6.59
N ALA A 353 16.78 3.42 -7.72
CA ALA A 353 17.07 2.40 -8.74
C ALA A 353 17.99 1.30 -8.21
N ALA A 354 19.01 1.64 -7.42
CA ALA A 354 19.89 0.67 -6.77
C ALA A 354 19.12 -0.21 -5.76
N GLN A 355 18.21 0.37 -4.98
CA GLN A 355 17.37 -0.42 -4.07
C GLN A 355 16.46 -1.39 -4.83
N LEU A 356 15.85 -0.97 -5.95
CA LEU A 356 15.10 -1.89 -6.81
C LEU A 356 16.01 -2.98 -7.40
N ALA A 357 17.23 -2.61 -7.81
CA ALA A 357 18.21 -3.54 -8.35
C ALA A 357 18.54 -4.66 -7.35
N ASP A 358 18.71 -4.35 -6.06
CA ASP A 358 18.91 -5.35 -5.00
C ASP A 358 17.73 -6.32 -4.89
N VAL A 359 16.50 -5.82 -5.04
CA VAL A 359 15.29 -6.66 -5.05
C VAL A 359 15.24 -7.58 -6.27
N LEU A 360 15.60 -7.07 -7.45
CA LEU A 360 15.65 -7.89 -8.67
C LEU A 360 16.75 -8.96 -8.58
N ALA A 361 17.93 -8.58 -8.08
CA ALA A 361 19.09 -9.45 -7.90
C ALA A 361 18.82 -10.62 -6.93
N SER A 362 17.88 -10.46 -6.00
CA SER A 362 17.50 -11.52 -5.07
C SER A 362 16.62 -12.61 -5.70
N GLY A 363 16.17 -12.42 -6.95
CA GLY A 363 15.23 -13.34 -7.61
C GLY A 363 13.78 -13.20 -7.15
N ALA A 364 13.43 -12.12 -6.43
CA ALA A 364 12.08 -11.91 -5.89
C ALA A 364 10.99 -11.66 -6.96
N ALA A 365 11.38 -11.42 -8.22
CA ALA A 365 10.48 -11.12 -9.33
C ALA A 365 10.49 -12.22 -10.42
N PRO A 366 10.15 -13.49 -10.11
CA PRO A 366 10.32 -14.61 -11.04
C PRO A 366 9.34 -14.60 -12.22
N ARG A 367 8.25 -13.83 -12.12
CA ARG A 367 7.19 -13.72 -13.14
C ARG A 367 7.16 -12.40 -13.88
N LEU A 368 8.08 -11.48 -13.58
CA LEU A 368 8.10 -10.15 -14.17
C LEU A 368 8.38 -10.24 -15.67
N GLU A 369 7.46 -9.71 -16.48
CA GLU A 369 7.51 -9.65 -17.94
C GLU A 369 7.77 -8.21 -18.41
N GLU A 370 7.20 -7.22 -17.73
CA GLU A 370 7.38 -5.81 -18.08
C GLU A 370 7.79 -4.95 -16.87
N LEU A 371 8.88 -4.21 -17.02
CA LEU A 371 9.37 -3.25 -16.03
C LEU A 371 9.38 -1.84 -16.63
N TRP A 372 8.56 -0.97 -16.04
CA TRP A 372 8.34 0.40 -16.46
C TRP A 372 8.97 1.37 -15.44
N LEU A 373 10.12 1.92 -15.80
CA LEU A 373 10.93 2.86 -15.01
C LEU A 373 11.09 4.21 -15.72
N GLN A 374 10.24 4.51 -16.70
CA GLN A 374 10.26 5.78 -17.42
C GLN A 374 9.87 6.97 -16.53
N GLN A 375 10.20 8.19 -16.95
CA GLN A 375 9.87 9.44 -16.23
C GLN A 375 10.35 9.45 -14.77
N ASN A 376 11.57 8.95 -14.55
CA ASN A 376 12.28 9.08 -13.28
C ASN A 376 13.49 10.02 -13.46
N GLN A 377 14.39 10.02 -12.49
CA GLN A 377 15.62 10.80 -12.48
C GLN A 377 16.85 9.87 -12.39
N ILE A 378 16.72 8.64 -12.92
CA ILE A 378 17.77 7.62 -12.89
C ILE A 378 18.91 8.05 -13.81
N GLY A 379 20.11 8.12 -13.27
CA GLY A 379 21.35 8.40 -13.99
C GLY A 379 22.17 7.14 -14.25
N ASP A 380 23.46 7.34 -14.53
CA ASP A 380 24.38 6.26 -14.87
C ASP A 380 24.56 5.26 -13.72
N GLU A 381 24.64 5.73 -12.47
CA GLU A 381 24.87 4.85 -11.32
C GLU A 381 23.68 3.93 -11.04
N GLY A 382 22.45 4.45 -11.12
CA GLY A 382 21.24 3.64 -11.01
C GLY A 382 21.10 2.66 -12.18
N CYS A 383 21.46 3.08 -13.39
CA CYS A 383 21.48 2.21 -14.57
C CYS A 383 22.52 1.08 -14.44
N LYS A 384 23.72 1.37 -13.96
CA LYS A 384 24.77 0.37 -13.66
C LYS A 384 24.29 -0.64 -12.62
N ALA A 385 23.62 -0.18 -11.56
CA ALA A 385 23.05 -1.06 -10.54
C ALA A 385 22.01 -2.02 -11.15
N LEU A 386 21.08 -1.49 -11.96
CA LEU A 386 20.09 -2.29 -12.67
C LEU A 386 20.75 -3.32 -13.61
N ALA A 387 21.74 -2.91 -14.41
CA ALA A 387 22.48 -3.79 -15.31
C ALA A 387 23.17 -4.94 -14.56
N ALA A 388 23.86 -4.61 -13.45
CA ALA A 388 24.54 -5.60 -12.61
C ALA A 388 23.55 -6.58 -11.96
N ALA A 389 22.38 -6.10 -11.54
CA ALA A 389 21.32 -6.93 -10.97
C ALA A 389 20.72 -7.89 -11.99
N LEU A 390 20.42 -7.41 -13.21
CA LEU A 390 19.90 -8.24 -14.30
C LEU A 390 20.87 -9.34 -14.75
N GLY A 391 22.18 -9.17 -14.51
CA GLY A 391 23.20 -10.19 -14.74
C GLY A 391 23.28 -11.26 -13.65
N LYS A 392 22.56 -11.13 -12.53
CA LYS A 392 22.53 -12.16 -11.48
C LYS A 392 21.65 -13.34 -11.88
N GLU A 393 22.09 -14.53 -11.50
CA GLU A 393 21.31 -15.75 -11.71
C GLU A 393 19.96 -15.65 -10.98
N GLY A 394 18.87 -15.93 -11.70
CA GLY A 394 17.51 -15.85 -11.16
C GLY A 394 16.89 -14.45 -11.15
N ALA A 395 17.63 -13.40 -11.54
CA ALA A 395 17.08 -12.05 -11.62
C ALA A 395 16.13 -11.92 -12.82
N ALA A 396 14.85 -11.63 -12.55
CA ALA A 396 13.80 -11.36 -13.53
C ALA A 396 13.87 -12.24 -14.82
N PRO A 397 13.82 -13.58 -14.70
CA PRO A 397 14.12 -14.51 -15.79
C PRO A 397 13.12 -14.47 -16.95
N ARG A 398 11.98 -13.79 -16.77
CA ARG A 398 10.92 -13.63 -17.76
C ARG A 398 10.80 -12.22 -18.32
N LEU A 399 11.72 -11.32 -17.97
CA LEU A 399 11.62 -9.93 -18.40
C LEU A 399 11.73 -9.82 -19.92
N GLU A 400 10.64 -9.38 -20.55
CA GLU A 400 10.50 -9.18 -22.00
C GLU A 400 10.66 -7.70 -22.37
N LYS A 401 10.22 -6.78 -21.51
CA LYS A 401 10.19 -5.35 -21.81
C LYS A 401 10.77 -4.53 -20.67
N LEU A 402 11.77 -3.71 -20.99
CA LEU A 402 12.38 -2.75 -20.08
C LEU A 402 12.26 -1.33 -20.64
N TYR A 403 11.52 -0.49 -19.92
CA TYR A 403 11.24 0.89 -20.30
C TYR A 403 11.97 1.85 -19.34
N LEU A 404 12.94 2.59 -19.87
CA LEU A 404 13.81 3.52 -19.16
C LEU A 404 13.74 4.94 -19.76
N GLU A 405 12.70 5.27 -20.53
CA GLU A 405 12.58 6.56 -21.18
C GLU A 405 12.51 7.74 -20.21
N PHE A 406 12.87 8.94 -20.65
CA PHE A 406 12.73 10.17 -19.84
C PHE A 406 13.44 10.05 -18.47
N ASN A 407 14.70 9.63 -18.51
CA ASN A 407 15.60 9.55 -17.35
C ASN A 407 16.84 10.43 -17.60
N LYS A 408 17.88 10.29 -16.76
CA LYS A 408 19.16 10.99 -16.88
C LYS A 408 20.31 10.02 -17.23
N ILE A 409 20.01 8.89 -17.86
CA ILE A 409 21.02 7.88 -18.19
C ILE A 409 21.93 8.47 -19.28
N GLY A 410 23.22 8.41 -19.06
CA GLY A 410 24.26 8.81 -20.00
C GLY A 410 25.00 7.61 -20.57
N ASP A 411 26.21 7.90 -21.04
CA ASP A 411 27.01 6.96 -21.82
C ASP A 411 27.44 5.74 -20.99
N GLU A 412 27.79 5.97 -19.72
CA GLU A 412 28.30 4.92 -18.84
C GLU A 412 27.20 3.92 -18.45
N GLY A 413 25.96 4.38 -18.24
CA GLY A 413 24.82 3.53 -17.99
C GLY A 413 24.47 2.66 -19.20
N CYS A 414 24.48 3.24 -20.41
CA CYS A 414 24.28 2.48 -21.65
C CYS A 414 25.36 1.41 -21.86
N MET A 415 26.63 1.73 -21.59
CA MET A 415 27.73 0.76 -21.67
C MET A 415 27.55 -0.40 -20.69
N ALA A 416 27.10 -0.12 -19.46
CA ALA A 416 26.84 -1.16 -18.47
C ALA A 416 25.71 -2.10 -18.89
N LEU A 417 24.61 -1.57 -19.43
CA LEU A 417 23.53 -2.38 -19.99
C LEU A 417 24.02 -3.25 -21.16
N ALA A 418 24.83 -2.68 -22.06
CA ALA A 418 25.37 -3.42 -23.20
C ALA A 418 26.24 -4.61 -22.75
N ALA A 419 27.14 -4.37 -21.79
CA ALA A 419 27.99 -5.40 -21.23
C ALA A 419 27.16 -6.52 -20.58
N ALA A 420 26.19 -6.18 -19.74
CA ALA A 420 25.31 -7.14 -19.10
C ALA A 420 24.53 -7.98 -20.13
N LEU A 421 23.97 -7.35 -21.17
CA LEU A 421 23.21 -8.05 -22.22
C LEU A 421 24.09 -9.01 -23.04
N LYS A 422 25.35 -8.65 -23.31
CA LYS A 422 26.33 -9.53 -23.97
C LYS A 422 26.71 -10.73 -23.10
N GLU A 423 26.74 -10.54 -21.78
CA GLU A 423 26.98 -11.62 -20.81
C GLU A 423 25.73 -12.50 -20.55
N GLY A 424 24.60 -12.20 -21.19
CA GLY A 424 23.38 -13.01 -21.12
C GLY A 424 22.37 -12.56 -20.07
N ALA A 425 22.52 -11.36 -19.50
CA ALA A 425 21.51 -10.76 -18.62
C ALA A 425 20.14 -10.65 -19.30
N ALA A 426 19.06 -10.73 -18.53
CA ALA A 426 17.68 -10.63 -19.01
C ALA A 426 17.42 -11.51 -20.27
N PRO A 427 17.48 -12.86 -20.16
CA PRO A 427 17.56 -13.77 -21.31
C PRO A 427 16.37 -13.71 -22.27
N ARG A 428 15.21 -13.23 -21.80
CA ARG A 428 13.97 -13.09 -22.60
C ARG A 428 13.69 -11.66 -23.04
N LEU A 429 14.61 -10.72 -22.85
CA LEU A 429 14.36 -9.34 -23.22
C LEU A 429 14.12 -9.26 -24.74
N GLU A 430 12.99 -8.66 -25.12
CA GLU A 430 12.57 -8.44 -26.51
C GLU A 430 12.55 -6.95 -26.83
N LYS A 431 12.37 -6.09 -25.81
CA LYS A 431 12.28 -4.63 -26.01
C LYS A 431 13.01 -3.87 -24.92
N LEU A 432 13.87 -2.94 -25.34
CA LEU A 432 14.54 -1.97 -24.49
C LEU A 432 14.29 -0.56 -25.03
N SER A 433 13.81 0.32 -24.16
CA SER A 433 13.56 1.72 -24.54
C SER A 433 14.34 2.67 -23.64
N LEU A 434 15.20 3.48 -24.26
CA LEU A 434 16.08 4.48 -23.65
C LEU A 434 15.81 5.89 -24.22
N PHE A 435 14.70 6.08 -24.93
CA PHE A 435 14.30 7.36 -25.52
C PHE A 435 14.32 8.51 -24.50
N SER A 436 14.76 9.71 -24.93
CA SER A 436 14.82 10.91 -24.08
C SER A 436 15.64 10.72 -22.79
N ASN A 437 16.88 10.23 -22.95
CA ASN A 437 17.90 10.17 -21.91
C ASN A 437 19.04 11.17 -22.20
N GLN A 438 20.07 11.25 -21.36
CA GLN A 438 21.21 12.17 -21.49
C GLN A 438 22.40 11.52 -22.21
N ILE A 439 22.11 10.80 -23.28
CA ILE A 439 23.13 10.05 -24.00
C ILE A 439 23.91 11.02 -24.89
N GLY A 440 25.18 11.24 -24.53
CA GLY A 440 26.08 12.19 -25.17
C GLY A 440 26.74 11.62 -26.41
N GLU A 441 27.62 12.37 -27.09
CA GLU A 441 28.23 11.91 -28.33
C GLU A 441 29.14 10.66 -28.16
N ALA A 442 29.68 10.40 -26.97
CA ALA A 442 30.45 9.17 -26.70
C ALA A 442 29.52 7.96 -26.50
N GLY A 443 28.34 8.18 -25.91
CA GLY A 443 27.21 7.28 -25.89
C GLY A 443 26.68 7.06 -27.29
N CYS A 444 26.41 8.12 -28.05
CA CYS A 444 26.05 8.07 -29.47
C CYS A 444 27.15 7.46 -30.35
N LYS A 445 28.44 7.51 -30.00
CA LYS A 445 29.53 6.79 -30.68
C LYS A 445 29.57 5.31 -30.28
N SER A 446 29.15 4.99 -29.06
CA SER A 446 28.77 3.63 -28.65
C SER A 446 27.35 3.22 -29.13
N LEU A 447 26.61 4.13 -29.79
CA LEU A 447 25.29 3.93 -30.43
C LEU A 447 25.26 4.24 -31.95
N GLY A 448 26.39 4.55 -32.59
CA GLY A 448 26.53 4.65 -34.04
C GLY A 448 26.11 5.94 -34.78
N VAL A 449 26.06 7.13 -34.18
CA VAL A 449 25.79 8.36 -34.94
C VAL A 449 27.09 9.15 -35.19
N GLY A 450 27.62 9.08 -36.42
CA GLY A 450 28.59 10.06 -36.94
C GLY A 450 30.05 9.63 -37.17
N SER A 451 30.41 8.35 -37.23
CA SER A 451 31.78 7.93 -37.56
C SER A 451 31.83 6.97 -38.76
N THR A 452 32.69 7.26 -39.72
CA THR A 452 32.90 6.52 -40.98
C THR A 452 33.67 5.20 -40.82
N ASP A 453 33.78 4.66 -39.61
CA ASP A 453 34.48 3.39 -39.34
C ASP A 453 33.51 2.26 -38.98
N LYS A 454 33.68 1.13 -39.68
CA LYS A 454 32.83 -0.07 -39.67
C LYS A 454 32.97 -0.90 -38.38
N LYS A 455 32.54 -0.40 -37.22
CA LYS A 455 32.28 -1.23 -36.03
C LYS A 455 30.88 -0.91 -35.49
N GLN A 456 30.01 -1.92 -35.46
CA GLN A 456 28.65 -1.78 -34.93
C GLN A 456 28.68 -1.32 -33.46
N PRO A 457 27.69 -0.54 -33.01
CA PRO A 457 27.68 0.05 -31.66
C PRO A 457 27.46 -1.02 -30.59
N GLU A 458 28.07 -0.96 -29.40
CA GLU A 458 28.07 -2.12 -28.49
C GLU A 458 26.69 -2.51 -27.94
N LEU A 459 25.84 -1.54 -27.60
CA LEU A 459 24.45 -1.82 -27.17
C LEU A 459 23.57 -2.23 -28.34
N VAL A 460 23.68 -1.51 -29.47
CA VAL A 460 22.94 -1.84 -30.71
C VAL A 460 23.32 -3.23 -31.20
N ALA A 461 24.61 -3.58 -31.23
CA ALA A 461 25.11 -4.90 -31.59
C ALA A 461 24.63 -5.96 -30.62
N ALA A 462 24.66 -5.70 -29.30
CA ALA A 462 24.12 -6.63 -28.31
C ALA A 462 22.61 -6.85 -28.51
N CYS A 463 21.86 -5.79 -28.83
CA CYS A 463 20.44 -5.87 -29.14
C CYS A 463 20.18 -6.59 -30.47
N GLU A 464 20.90 -6.26 -31.54
CA GLU A 464 20.79 -6.89 -32.87
C GLU A 464 21.13 -8.38 -32.81
N GLU A 465 22.22 -8.76 -32.14
CA GLU A 465 22.64 -10.15 -31.93
C GLU A 465 21.56 -10.96 -31.21
N ARG A 466 20.82 -10.30 -30.30
CA ARG A 466 19.78 -10.93 -29.48
C ARG A 466 18.36 -10.71 -30.00
N GLY A 467 18.17 -9.98 -31.11
CA GLY A 467 16.85 -9.64 -31.66
C GLY A 467 16.00 -8.70 -30.79
N ILE A 468 16.63 -7.87 -29.95
CA ILE A 468 15.96 -6.91 -29.06
C ILE A 468 15.57 -5.64 -29.86
N GLU A 469 14.29 -5.27 -29.83
CA GLU A 469 13.82 -3.96 -30.30
C GLU A 469 14.37 -2.86 -29.39
N LEU A 470 15.36 -2.12 -29.88
CA LEU A 470 15.93 -0.98 -29.18
C LEU A 470 15.31 0.34 -29.66
N ARG A 471 14.77 1.14 -28.74
CA ARG A 471 14.32 2.52 -29.01
C ARG A 471 15.21 3.51 -28.28
N PHE A 472 15.89 4.36 -29.04
CA PHE A 472 16.76 5.44 -28.56
C PHE A 472 16.70 6.59 -29.56
N ASP A 473 16.91 7.82 -29.08
CA ASP A 473 16.86 9.06 -29.88
C ASP A 473 18.27 9.58 -30.21
#